data_AF-A0AAE0YC37-F1
#
_entry.id   AF-A0AAE0YC37-F1
#
_cell.length_a   1.000
_cell.length_b   1.000
_cell.length_c   1.000
_cell.angle_alpha   90.00
_cell.angle_beta   90.00
_cell.angle_gamma   90.00
#
_symmetry.space_group_name_H-M   'P 1'
#
loop_
_entity.id
_entity.type
_entity.pdbx_description
1 polymer ?
#
loop_
_entity_poly.entity_id
_entity_poly.type
_entity_poly.pdbx_seq_one_letter_code
_entity_poly.pdbx_strand_id
1 'polypeptide(L)'
;MARQAIVNLPASSTKLQDIIACQKTDPELKEVRNYCSLGWPAFMPQNPLLQLYWDNQRYLTMVDDLLLYNDRIVIPREMRLEMLDKLHESHLGITKCRALAQTSIWWPNITSHIEEM
;
A
#
# COMPACT_ATOMS: atom_id res chain seq x y z
N MET A 1 -1.06 28.26 -0.59
CA MET A 1 -0.12 27.69 -1.57
C MET A 1 -0.66 26.34 -2.00
N ALA A 2 -0.98 26.23 -3.27
CA ALA A 2 -1.65 25.08 -3.86
C ALA A 2 -0.73 23.84 -3.86
N ARG A 3 -1.24 22.71 -3.37
CA ARG A 3 -0.73 21.38 -3.74
C ARG A 3 -1.82 20.65 -4.51
N GLN A 4 -1.99 21.11 -5.74
CA GLN A 4 -2.74 20.41 -6.76
C GLN A 4 -1.82 19.35 -7.36
N ALA A 5 -1.98 18.12 -6.89
CA ALA A 5 -1.45 16.93 -7.56
C ALA A 5 -2.24 15.69 -7.08
N ILE A 6 -3.57 15.75 -7.15
CA ILE A 6 -4.39 14.53 -7.06
C ILE A 6 -4.30 13.86 -8.44
N VAL A 7 -3.17 13.19 -8.63
CA VAL A 7 -2.99 11.90 -9.29
C VAL A 7 -4.02 11.56 -10.39
N ASN A 8 -3.71 11.94 -11.63
CA ASN A 8 -4.26 11.32 -12.84
C ASN A 8 -3.67 9.91 -13.01
N LEU A 9 -4.10 8.95 -12.18
CA LEU A 9 -3.91 7.53 -12.46
C LEU A 9 -5.27 6.92 -12.83
N PRO A 10 -5.43 6.34 -14.02
CA PRO A 10 -6.59 5.55 -14.37
C PRO A 10 -6.43 4.14 -13.75
N ALA A 11 -6.28 4.07 -12.43
CA ALA A 11 -6.93 2.95 -11.75
C ALA A 11 -8.41 3.30 -11.92
N SER A 12 -9.12 2.59 -12.81
CA SER A 12 -10.57 2.78 -12.96
C SER A 12 -11.14 2.92 -11.56
N SER A 13 -11.93 3.96 -11.29
CA SER A 13 -12.39 4.32 -9.94
C SER A 13 -12.80 3.08 -9.12
N THR A 14 -13.35 2.06 -9.77
CA THR A 14 -13.57 0.69 -9.29
C THR A 14 -12.37 0.02 -8.60
N LYS A 15 -11.20 -0.13 -9.22
CA LYS A 15 -10.07 -0.87 -8.62
C LYS A 15 -9.52 -0.17 -7.37
N LEU A 16 -9.56 1.16 -7.34
CA LEU A 16 -9.19 1.92 -6.15
C LEU A 16 -10.22 1.71 -5.02
N GLN A 17 -11.51 1.71 -5.34
CA GLN A 17 -12.56 1.38 -4.38
C GLN A 17 -12.43 -0.05 -3.85
N ASP A 18 -12.08 -1.01 -4.71
CA ASP A 18 -11.80 -2.39 -4.30
C ASP A 18 -10.64 -2.42 -3.31
N ILE A 19 -9.52 -1.75 -3.60
CA ILE A 19 -8.38 -1.66 -2.66
C ILE A 19 -8.83 -1.06 -1.32
N ILE A 20 -9.60 0.02 -1.33
CA ILE A 20 -10.11 0.65 -0.10
C ILE A 20 -11.00 -0.33 0.68
N ALA A 21 -11.88 -1.06 0.00
CA ALA A 21 -12.75 -2.06 0.64
C ALA A 21 -11.91 -3.17 1.28
N CYS A 22 -10.94 -3.71 0.53
CA CYS A 22 -10.00 -4.73 1.01
C CYS A 22 -9.14 -4.22 2.18
N GLN A 23 -8.70 -2.95 2.16
CA GLN A 23 -7.97 -2.34 3.29
C GLN A 23 -8.83 -2.23 4.56
N LYS A 24 -10.15 -2.10 4.43
CA LYS A 24 -11.09 -2.03 5.58
C LYS A 24 -11.35 -3.40 6.19
N THR A 25 -11.25 -4.47 5.40
CA THR A 25 -11.49 -5.85 5.84
C THR A 25 -10.22 -6.61 6.19
N ASP A 26 -9.05 -6.17 5.71
CA ASP A 26 -7.74 -6.73 6.06
C ASP A 26 -7.46 -6.52 7.57
N PRO A 27 -7.25 -7.59 8.35
CA PRO A 27 -7.06 -7.49 9.80
C PRO A 27 -5.86 -6.64 10.22
N GLU A 28 -4.77 -6.66 9.45
CA GLU A 28 -3.57 -5.86 9.74
C GLU A 28 -3.84 -4.39 9.40
N LEU A 29 -4.34 -4.14 8.18
CA LEU A 29 -4.55 -2.77 7.71
C LEU A 29 -5.68 -2.07 8.44
N LYS A 30 -6.69 -2.79 8.91
CA LYS A 30 -7.74 -2.23 9.76
C LYS A 30 -7.15 -1.60 11.03
N GLU A 31 -6.23 -2.29 11.69
CA GLU A 31 -5.53 -1.75 12.87
C GLU A 31 -4.61 -0.58 12.51
N VAL A 32 -3.87 -0.69 11.41
CA VAL A 32 -3.01 0.42 10.93
C VAL A 32 -3.82 1.67 10.60
N ARG A 33 -4.99 1.52 9.98
CA ARG A 33 -5.92 2.62 9.70
C ARG A 33 -6.44 3.27 10.99
N ASN A 34 -6.74 2.45 12.01
CA ASN A 34 -7.12 2.95 13.33
C ASN A 34 -5.96 3.75 13.96
N TYR A 35 -4.72 3.26 13.90
CA TYR A 35 -3.55 3.98 14.40
C TYR A 35 -3.29 5.30 13.66
N CYS A 36 -3.49 5.35 12.35
CA CYS A 36 -3.37 6.59 11.60
C CYS A 36 -4.43 7.64 12.01
N SER A 37 -5.59 7.20 12.51
CA SER A 37 -6.70 8.09 12.88
C SER A 37 -6.68 8.48 14.37
N LEU A 38 -6.32 7.54 15.25
CA LEU A 38 -6.36 7.68 16.71
C LEU A 38 -4.99 7.98 17.32
N GLY A 39 -3.92 7.81 16.56
CA GLY A 39 -2.54 7.84 17.03
C GLY A 39 -1.95 6.44 17.15
N TRP A 40 -0.65 6.34 16.88
CA TRP A 40 0.11 5.11 17.02
C TRP A 40 0.41 4.81 18.50
N PRO A 41 0.50 3.53 18.88
CA PRO A 41 0.85 3.16 20.24
C PRO A 41 2.26 3.63 20.58
N ALA A 42 2.43 4.13 21.82
CA ALA A 42 3.72 4.61 22.32
C ALA A 42 4.81 3.53 22.35
N PHE A 43 4.41 2.27 22.44
CA PHE A 43 5.28 1.11 22.41
C PHE A 43 4.94 0.22 21.22
N MET A 44 5.97 -0.46 20.72
CA MET A 44 5.85 -1.40 19.61
C MET A 44 4.81 -2.51 19.93
N PRO A 45 3.87 -2.81 19.01
CA PRO A 45 2.90 -3.87 19.19
C PRO A 45 3.56 -5.25 19.33
N GLN A 46 2.93 -6.18 20.05
CA GLN A 46 3.41 -7.56 20.15
C GLN A 46 3.17 -8.37 18.87
N ASN A 47 2.18 -7.97 18.05
CA ASN A 47 1.89 -8.65 16.79
C ASN A 47 2.98 -8.33 15.76
N PRO A 48 3.80 -9.31 15.31
CA PRO A 48 4.91 -9.06 14.39
C PRO A 48 4.48 -8.40 13.08
N LEU A 49 3.28 -8.70 12.60
CA LEU A 49 2.75 -8.11 11.37
C LEU A 49 2.53 -6.61 11.54
N LEU A 50 2.08 -6.17 12.72
CA LEU A 50 1.89 -4.74 13.04
C LEU A 50 3.20 -4.03 13.38
N GLN A 51 4.23 -4.74 13.84
CA GLN A 51 5.57 -4.17 14.10
C GLN A 51 6.16 -3.57 12.83
N LEU A 52 6.03 -4.28 11.70
CA LEU A 52 6.54 -3.81 10.41
C LEU A 52 5.90 -2.49 9.98
N TYR A 53 4.62 -2.27 10.30
CA TYR A 53 3.96 -0.99 10.05
C TYR A 53 4.33 0.06 11.11
N TRP A 54 4.51 -0.34 12.37
CA TRP A 54 4.92 0.55 13.45
C TRP A 54 6.31 1.17 13.20
N ASP A 55 7.25 0.40 12.66
CA ASP A 55 8.57 0.91 12.24
C ASP A 55 8.46 1.95 11.12
N ASN A 56 7.40 1.86 10.32
CA ASN A 56 7.12 2.71 9.17
C ASN A 56 6.06 3.79 9.45
N GLN A 57 5.60 3.92 10.70
CA GLN A 57 4.43 4.72 11.09
C GLN A 57 4.45 6.17 10.62
N ARG A 58 5.63 6.79 10.55
CA ARG A 58 5.82 8.20 10.16
C ARG A 58 5.50 8.47 8.69
N TYR A 59 5.52 7.42 7.87
CA TYR A 59 5.25 7.50 6.44
C TYR A 59 3.83 7.04 6.11
N LEU A 60 3.11 6.47 7.09
CA LEU A 60 1.75 5.98 6.90
C LEU A 60 0.74 7.11 7.12
N THR A 61 -0.10 7.34 6.13
CA THR A 61 -1.10 8.42 6.16
C THR A 61 -2.43 7.94 5.58
N MET A 62 -3.52 8.56 6.04
CA MET A 62 -4.86 8.36 5.49
C MET A 62 -5.22 9.57 4.61
N VAL A 63 -5.63 9.31 3.37
CA VAL A 63 -6.12 10.33 2.42
C VAL A 63 -7.37 9.79 1.75
N ASP A 64 -8.50 10.48 1.86
CA ASP A 64 -9.77 10.07 1.24
C ASP A 64 -10.09 8.58 1.43
N ASP A 65 -10.02 8.12 2.69
CA ASP A 65 -10.26 6.73 3.08
C ASP A 65 -9.24 5.69 2.55
N LEU A 66 -8.17 6.12 1.92
CA LEU A 66 -7.08 5.30 1.41
C LEU A 66 -5.87 5.36 2.34
N LEU A 67 -5.35 4.20 2.72
CA LEU A 67 -4.08 4.10 3.44
C LEU A 67 -2.92 4.18 2.44
N LEU A 68 -2.01 5.12 2.68
CA LEU A 68 -0.83 5.40 1.88
C LEU A 68 0.45 5.26 2.70
N TYR A 69 1.53 4.87 2.04
CA TYR A 69 2.92 4.98 2.50
C TYR A 69 3.62 6.05 1.65
N ASN A 70 3.88 7.22 2.22
CA ASN A 70 4.22 8.44 1.47
C ASN A 70 3.18 8.70 0.35
N ASP A 71 3.57 8.48 -0.90
CA ASP A 71 2.76 8.62 -2.12
C ASP A 71 2.31 7.27 -2.72
N ARG A 72 2.55 6.16 -2.00
CA ARG A 72 2.29 4.79 -2.47
C ARG A 72 1.07 4.19 -1.81
N ILE A 73 0.27 3.46 -2.59
CA ILE A 73 -0.91 2.74 -2.10
C ILE A 73 -0.47 1.53 -1.27
N VAL A 74 -0.95 1.43 -0.03
CA VAL A 74 -0.70 0.24 0.79
C VAL A 74 -1.58 -0.91 0.31
N ILE A 75 -0.97 -2.01 -0.15
CA ILE A 75 -1.72 -3.13 -0.74
C ILE A 75 -2.13 -4.13 0.36
N PRO A 76 -3.44 -4.44 0.49
CA PRO A 76 -3.95 -5.44 1.43
C PRO A 76 -3.44 -6.83 1.07
N ARG A 77 -3.29 -7.69 2.08
CA ARG A 77 -2.62 -8.99 1.98
C ARG A 77 -3.20 -9.86 0.87
N GLU A 78 -4.51 -9.89 0.74
CA GLU A 78 -5.21 -10.71 -0.26
C GLU A 78 -4.92 -10.30 -1.72
N MET A 79 -4.51 -9.04 -1.95
CA MET A 79 -4.19 -8.52 -3.28
C MET A 79 -2.70 -8.60 -3.60
N ARG A 80 -1.83 -8.92 -2.62
CA ARG A 80 -0.37 -8.90 -2.82
C ARG A 80 0.09 -9.90 -3.89
N LEU A 81 -0.50 -11.10 -3.91
CA LEU A 81 -0.14 -12.13 -4.91
C LEU A 81 -0.49 -11.68 -6.33
N GLU A 82 -1.71 -11.18 -6.55
CA GLU A 82 -2.15 -10.63 -7.84
C GLU A 82 -1.21 -9.50 -8.31
N MET A 83 -0.77 -8.63 -7.38
CA MET A 83 0.13 -7.53 -7.71
C MET A 83 1.54 -8.02 -8.02
N LEU A 84 2.03 -9.04 -7.30
CA LEU A 84 3.32 -9.65 -7.58
C LEU A 84 3.33 -10.33 -8.96
N ASP A 85 2.32 -11.14 -9.28
CA ASP A 85 2.20 -11.78 -10.61
C ASP A 85 2.27 -10.75 -11.74
N LYS A 86 1.53 -9.64 -11.60
CA LYS A 86 1.56 -8.51 -12.55
C LYS A 86 2.90 -7.80 -12.62
N LEU A 87 3.61 -7.73 -11.50
CA LEU A 87 4.96 -7.22 -11.51
C LEU A 87 5.89 -8.18 -12.25
N HIS A 88 5.77 -9.49 -12.08
CA HIS A 88 6.67 -10.46 -12.72
C HIS A 88 6.38 -10.74 -14.20
N GLU A 89 5.15 -10.53 -14.68
CA GLU A 89 4.78 -10.62 -16.09
C GLU A 89 5.72 -9.77 -16.97
N SER A 90 6.64 -10.45 -17.65
CA SER A 90 7.69 -9.86 -18.48
C SER A 90 7.34 -9.99 -19.95
N HIS A 91 6.36 -9.22 -20.41
CA HIS A 91 6.07 -9.09 -21.84
C HIS A 91 6.41 -7.68 -22.37
N LEU A 92 7.66 -7.56 -22.82
CA LEU A 92 8.18 -6.83 -24.00
C LEU A 92 7.80 -5.35 -24.28
N GLY A 93 7.07 -4.62 -23.43
CA GLY A 93 6.82 -3.18 -23.64
C GLY A 93 6.43 -2.35 -22.42
N ILE A 94 6.37 -2.95 -21.24
CA ILE A 94 5.70 -2.42 -20.04
C ILE A 94 6.66 -1.77 -19.02
N THR A 95 7.98 -1.72 -19.28
CA THR A 95 9.01 -1.35 -18.28
C THR A 95 8.75 -0.03 -17.55
N LYS A 96 8.21 1.00 -18.24
CA LYS A 96 7.81 2.27 -17.61
C LYS A 96 6.59 2.13 -16.69
N CYS A 97 5.54 1.43 -17.12
CA CYS A 97 4.36 1.17 -16.31
C CYS A 97 4.67 0.26 -15.12
N ARG A 98 5.59 -0.71 -15.27
CA ARG A 98 6.06 -1.56 -14.17
C ARG A 98 6.87 -0.76 -13.16
N ALA A 99 7.81 0.07 -13.60
CA ALA A 99 8.55 0.96 -12.71
C ALA A 99 7.61 1.88 -11.94
N LEU A 100 6.62 2.47 -12.63
CA LEU A 100 5.59 3.28 -11.98
C LEU A 100 4.76 2.47 -10.99
N ALA A 101 4.33 1.25 -11.34
CA ALA A 101 3.61 0.34 -10.45
C ALA A 101 4.43 0.03 -9.19
N GLN A 102 5.70 -0.35 -9.35
CA GLN A 102 6.66 -0.61 -8.26
C GLN A 102 6.87 0.61 -7.36
N THR A 103 6.88 1.82 -7.95
CA THR A 103 6.96 3.05 -7.16
C THR A 103 5.62 3.52 -6.61
N SER A 104 4.48 2.98 -7.05
CA SER A 104 3.14 3.43 -6.67
C SER A 104 2.47 2.58 -5.61
N ILE A 105 3.00 1.39 -5.31
CA ILE A 105 2.44 0.47 -4.33
C ILE A 105 3.46 0.12 -3.25
N TRP A 106 2.96 -0.27 -2.08
CA TRP A 106 3.79 -0.64 -0.95
C TRP A 106 3.10 -1.66 -0.04
N TRP A 107 3.90 -2.55 0.55
CA TRP A 107 3.58 -3.32 1.76
C TRP A 107 4.92 -3.69 2.42
N PRO A 108 4.93 -4.11 3.69
CA PRO A 108 6.16 -4.54 4.33
C PRO A 108 6.88 -5.65 3.56
N ASN A 109 8.19 -5.50 3.35
CA ASN A 109 9.04 -6.46 2.64
C ASN A 109 8.68 -6.66 1.15
N ILE A 110 8.00 -5.69 0.51
CA ILE A 110 7.70 -5.73 -0.93
C ILE A 110 8.94 -6.01 -1.80
N THR A 111 10.09 -5.40 -1.49
CA THR A 111 11.32 -5.61 -2.26
C THR A 111 11.75 -7.07 -2.25
N SER A 112 11.81 -7.70 -1.08
CA SER A 112 12.15 -9.12 -0.94
C SER A 112 11.14 -10.00 -1.66
N HIS A 113 9.83 -9.74 -1.52
CA HIS A 113 8.81 -10.52 -2.22
C HIS A 113 8.86 -10.37 -3.75
N ILE A 114 9.36 -9.24 -4.27
CA ILE A 114 9.57 -9.06 -5.71
C ILE A 114 10.81 -9.85 -6.18
N GLU A 115 11.83 -10.00 -5.35
CA GLU A 115 13.07 -10.73 -5.69
C GLU A 115 12.92 -12.26 -5.59
N GLU A 116 11.99 -12.74 -4.75
CA GLU A 116 11.81 -14.15 -4.41
C GLU A 116 10.90 -14.98 -5.35
N MET A 117 10.34 -14.39 -6.42
CA MET A 117 9.60 -15.13 -7.47
C MET A 117 10.42 -15.28 -8.74
#